data_AF-A0A7Y5RZ41-F1
#
_entry.id   AF-A0A7Y5RZ41-F1
#
_cell.length_a   1.000
_cell.length_b   1.000
_cell.length_c   1.000
_cell.angle_alpha   90.00
_cell.angle_beta   90.00
_cell.angle_gamma   90.00
#
_symmetry.space_group_name_H-M   'P 1'
#
loop_
_entity.id
_entity.type
_entity.pdbx_description
1 polymer ?
#
loop_
_entity_poly.entity_id
_entity_poly.type
_entity_poly.pdbx_seq_one_letter_code
_entity_poly.pdbx_strand_id
1 'polypeptide(L)'
;MPIVEGHSEAAAIPAFIRRILHDAGAFDVEPDAKPIREKRQRLANPDVFARRVRMARMKPGCIAVLALMDADDDAACQLGPELVRAGRSTARVPVAVNLAVREIEAWLLAGIESLRGFRGVLADAERPHDVESIRGAKERLEQLKPNGYKPTIDVLPMLLRLDYQSARTRSRSLDRFVRLVTQLAQAE
;
A
#
# COMPACT_ATOMS: atom_id res chain seq x y z
N MET A 1 -7.87 -6.10 8.27
CA MET A 1 -8.00 -6.87 7.00
C MET A 1 -7.58 -6.05 5.80
N PRO A 2 -6.47 -6.40 5.13
CA PRO A 2 -6.07 -5.73 3.90
C PRO A 2 -6.84 -6.24 2.66
N ILE A 3 -7.15 -5.34 1.73
CA ILE A 3 -7.62 -5.64 0.37
C ILE A 3 -6.59 -5.08 -0.61
N VAL A 4 -6.15 -5.88 -1.57
CA VAL A 4 -5.08 -5.50 -2.54
C VAL A 4 -5.41 -5.96 -3.96
N GLU A 5 -4.66 -5.46 -4.94
CA GLU A 5 -4.90 -5.74 -6.37
C GLU A 5 -4.09 -6.92 -6.92
N GLY A 6 -2.77 -6.88 -6.72
CA GLY A 6 -1.83 -7.81 -7.32
C GLY A 6 -1.18 -8.78 -6.34
N HIS A 7 -0.22 -9.54 -6.86
CA HIS A 7 0.44 -10.61 -6.13
C HIS A 7 1.60 -10.10 -5.26
N SER A 8 2.33 -9.09 -5.73
CA SER A 8 3.38 -8.41 -4.97
C SER A 8 2.81 -7.82 -3.68
N GLU A 9 1.68 -7.13 -3.78
CA GLU A 9 1.01 -6.46 -2.67
C GLU A 9 0.48 -7.50 -1.67
N ALA A 10 -0.04 -8.63 -2.16
CA ALA A 10 -0.65 -9.65 -1.33
C ALA A 10 0.33 -10.24 -0.30
N ALA A 11 1.61 -10.35 -0.67
CA ALA A 11 2.66 -10.74 0.28
C ALA A 11 3.16 -9.53 1.08
N ALA A 12 3.43 -8.41 0.41
CA ALA A 12 4.19 -7.31 1.02
C ALA A 12 3.37 -6.41 1.96
N ILE A 13 2.11 -6.13 1.63
CA ILE A 13 1.29 -5.16 2.37
C ILE A 13 0.94 -5.62 3.79
N PRO A 14 0.50 -6.88 4.02
CA PRO A 14 0.32 -7.34 5.40
C PRO A 14 1.61 -7.24 6.23
N ALA A 15 2.77 -7.58 5.66
CA ALA A 15 4.05 -7.48 6.35
C ALA A 15 4.40 -6.02 6.66
N PHE A 16 4.18 -5.11 5.72
CA PHE A 16 4.45 -3.69 5.89
C PHE A 16 3.51 -3.03 6.90
N ILE A 17 2.22 -3.38 6.90
CA ILE A 17 1.27 -2.94 7.94
C ILE A 17 1.75 -3.40 9.32
N ARG A 18 2.15 -4.66 9.48
CA ARG A 18 2.65 -5.18 10.75
C ARG A 18 3.87 -4.39 11.23
N ARG A 19 4.82 -4.08 10.33
CA ARG A 19 5.97 -3.22 10.65
C ARG A 19 5.53 -1.83 11.14
N ILE A 20 4.62 -1.17 10.42
CA ILE A 20 4.11 0.16 10.81
C ILE A 20 3.44 0.12 12.19
N LEU A 21 2.62 -0.90 12.46
CA LEU A 21 1.94 -1.06 13.75
C LEU A 21 2.93 -1.30 14.88
N HIS A 22 3.93 -2.14 14.67
CA HIS A 22 5.01 -2.38 15.62
C HIS A 22 5.78 -1.09 15.92
N ASP A 23 6.16 -0.33 14.90
CA ASP A 23 6.87 0.95 15.05
C ASP A 23 6.00 2.03 15.73
N ALA A 24 4.68 1.89 15.66
CA ALA A 24 3.71 2.74 16.36
C ALA A 24 3.33 2.24 17.77
N GLY A 25 3.88 1.10 18.23
CA GLY A 25 3.58 0.49 19.52
C GLY A 25 2.22 -0.21 19.62
N ALA A 26 1.53 -0.43 18.50
CA ALA A 26 0.23 -1.09 18.43
C ALA A 26 0.40 -2.62 18.30
N PHE A 27 0.87 -3.27 19.37
CA PHE A 27 1.21 -4.70 19.35
C PHE A 27 0.00 -5.64 19.37
N ASP A 28 -1.16 -5.18 19.84
CA ASP A 28 -2.38 -5.98 19.96
C ASP A 28 -3.19 -6.06 18.65
N VAL A 29 -2.75 -5.34 17.62
CA VAL A 29 -3.41 -5.28 16.32
C VAL A 29 -2.52 -5.96 15.28
N GLU A 30 -3.08 -6.94 14.58
CA GLU A 30 -2.38 -7.63 13.50
C GLU A 30 -3.13 -7.58 12.16
N PRO A 31 -2.41 -7.38 11.04
CA PRO A 31 -2.97 -7.59 9.73
C PRO A 31 -3.09 -9.09 9.44
N ASP A 32 -4.23 -9.51 8.89
CA ASP A 32 -4.39 -10.85 8.33
C ASP A 32 -3.37 -11.05 7.20
N ALA A 33 -2.58 -12.12 7.32
CA ALA A 33 -1.54 -12.49 6.36
C ALA A 33 -2.09 -12.94 4.99
N LYS A 34 -3.40 -13.21 4.89
CA LYS A 34 -4.10 -13.58 3.67
C LYS A 34 -5.06 -12.46 3.26
N PRO A 35 -4.55 -11.38 2.65
CA PRO A 35 -5.40 -10.27 2.24
C PRO A 35 -6.38 -10.72 1.17
N ILE A 36 -7.50 -10.00 1.05
CA ILE A 36 -8.44 -10.24 -0.05
C ILE A 36 -7.85 -9.61 -1.30
N ARG A 37 -7.67 -10.41 -2.34
CA ARG A 37 -7.19 -9.94 -3.63
C ARG A 37 -8.33 -9.83 -4.64
N GLU A 38 -8.41 -8.70 -5.34
CA GLU A 38 -9.36 -8.49 -6.42
C GLU A 38 -8.75 -7.51 -7.44
N LYS A 39 -8.97 -7.76 -8.73
CA LYS A 39 -8.37 -6.92 -9.78
C LYS A 39 -8.86 -5.48 -9.65
N ARG A 40 -7.97 -4.52 -9.87
CA ARG A 40 -8.24 -3.08 -9.96
C ARG A 40 -9.58 -2.71 -10.58
N GLN A 41 -9.76 -3.09 -11.85
CA GLN A 41 -10.94 -2.77 -12.66
C GLN A 41 -12.25 -3.21 -12.01
N ARG A 42 -12.20 -4.29 -11.21
CA ARG A 42 -13.33 -4.79 -10.44
C ARG A 42 -13.46 -4.07 -9.10
N LEU A 43 -12.37 -3.80 -8.39
CA LEU A 43 -12.40 -3.04 -7.13
C LEU A 43 -12.85 -1.59 -7.29
N ALA A 44 -12.63 -0.98 -8.46
CA ALA A 44 -13.12 0.36 -8.76
C ALA A 44 -14.67 0.42 -8.85
N ASN A 45 -15.35 -0.72 -9.00
CA ASN A 45 -16.80 -0.78 -8.94
C ASN A 45 -17.29 -0.79 -7.46
N PRO A 46 -18.12 0.18 -7.03
CA PRO A 46 -18.60 0.28 -5.65
C PRO A 46 -19.31 -0.98 -5.12
N ASP A 47 -20.11 -1.67 -5.93
CA ASP A 47 -20.84 -2.87 -5.51
C ASP A 47 -19.89 -4.06 -5.28
N VAL A 48 -18.89 -4.19 -6.16
CA VAL A 48 -17.85 -5.20 -6.00
C VAL A 48 -17.02 -4.90 -4.76
N PHE A 49 -16.61 -3.64 -4.57
CA PHE A 49 -15.86 -3.20 -3.40
C PHE A 49 -16.64 -3.50 -2.11
N ALA A 50 -17.90 -3.09 -2.04
CA ALA A 50 -18.79 -3.33 -0.91
C ALA A 50 -18.93 -4.83 -0.59
N ARG A 51 -18.98 -5.69 -1.60
CA ARG A 51 -18.97 -7.16 -1.43
C ARG A 51 -17.64 -7.67 -0.86
N ARG A 52 -16.49 -7.15 -1.31
CA ARG A 52 -15.18 -7.51 -0.77
C ARG A 52 -14.99 -7.05 0.67
N VAL A 53 -15.48 -5.85 1.02
CA VAL A 53 -15.51 -5.36 2.40
C VAL A 53 -16.38 -6.25 3.28
N ARG A 54 -17.56 -6.68 2.81
CA ARG A 54 -18.42 -7.64 3.53
C ARG A 54 -17.68 -8.96 3.79
N MET A 55 -16.99 -9.50 2.79
CA MET A 55 -16.16 -10.70 2.96
C MET A 55 -15.04 -10.50 3.98
N ALA A 56 -14.37 -9.33 3.97
CA ALA A 56 -13.33 -9.00 4.93
C ALA A 56 -13.88 -8.95 6.36
N ARG A 57 -15.09 -8.40 6.56
CA ARG A 57 -15.73 -8.32 7.88
C ARG A 57 -16.09 -9.70 8.45
N MET A 58 -16.40 -10.68 7.59
CA MET A 58 -16.71 -12.04 8.05
C MET A 58 -15.49 -12.80 8.59
N LYS A 59 -14.28 -12.24 8.47
CA LYS A 59 -13.08 -12.82 9.05
C LYS A 59 -13.10 -12.67 10.58
N PRO A 60 -12.83 -13.74 11.35
CA PRO A 60 -12.76 -13.66 12.80
C PRO A 60 -11.78 -12.58 13.27
N GLY A 61 -12.18 -11.77 14.26
CA GLY A 61 -11.34 -10.70 14.82
C GLY A 61 -11.14 -9.48 13.91
N CYS A 62 -11.90 -9.36 12.80
CA CYS A 62 -11.79 -8.20 11.93
C CYS A 62 -12.30 -6.92 12.59
N ILE A 63 -11.38 -6.06 13.01
CA ILE A 63 -11.66 -4.74 13.59
C ILE A 63 -11.65 -3.59 12.57
N ALA A 64 -11.02 -3.79 11.40
CA ALA A 64 -10.89 -2.76 10.37
C ALA A 64 -10.60 -3.35 8.98
N VAL A 65 -10.98 -2.62 7.94
CA VAL A 65 -10.67 -2.93 6.54
C VAL A 65 -9.86 -1.80 5.91
N LEU A 66 -8.70 -2.14 5.33
CA LEU A 66 -7.86 -1.20 4.60
C LEU A 66 -7.67 -1.71 3.17
N ALA A 67 -8.18 -0.98 2.19
CA ALA A 67 -7.92 -1.27 0.79
C ALA A 67 -6.74 -0.43 0.28
N LEU A 68 -5.76 -1.10 -0.33
CA LEU A 68 -4.74 -0.47 -1.15
C LEU A 68 -5.06 -0.77 -2.62
N MET A 69 -5.26 0.30 -3.37
CA MET A 69 -5.52 0.25 -4.81
C MET A 69 -4.56 1.20 -5.49
N ASP A 70 -4.19 0.93 -6.73
CA ASP A 70 -3.39 1.87 -7.49
C ASP A 70 -4.25 3.13 -7.79
N ALA A 71 -3.63 4.23 -8.17
CA ALA A 71 -4.31 5.39 -8.73
C ALA A 71 -3.94 5.48 -10.22
N ASP A 72 -4.95 5.45 -11.08
CA ASP A 72 -4.79 5.87 -12.48
C ASP A 72 -5.17 7.36 -12.56
N ASP A 73 -5.14 7.91 -13.77
CA ASP A 73 -5.50 9.30 -14.07
C ASP A 73 -6.94 9.67 -13.59
N ASP A 74 -7.81 8.67 -13.36
CA ASP A 74 -9.16 8.83 -12.83
C ASP A 74 -9.17 9.10 -11.30
N ALA A 75 -8.89 10.36 -10.97
CA ALA A 75 -9.36 11.10 -9.80
C ALA A 75 -9.47 10.34 -8.47
N ALA A 76 -8.34 10.20 -7.76
CA ALA A 76 -8.29 9.74 -6.37
C ALA A 76 -9.21 10.52 -5.41
N CYS A 77 -9.59 11.75 -5.77
CA CYS A 77 -10.51 12.61 -5.01
C CYS A 77 -11.99 12.22 -5.17
N GLN A 78 -12.38 11.52 -6.25
CA GLN A 78 -13.77 11.12 -6.49
C GLN A 78 -13.98 9.64 -6.13
N LEU A 79 -13.12 8.76 -6.65
CA LEU A 79 -13.24 7.31 -6.47
C LEU A 79 -13.06 6.90 -5.00
N GLY A 80 -12.05 7.47 -4.31
CA GLY A 80 -11.75 7.14 -2.92
C GLY A 80 -12.96 7.33 -1.97
N PRO A 81 -13.58 8.53 -1.92
CA PRO A 81 -14.76 8.78 -1.09
C PRO A 81 -15.98 7.91 -1.46
N GLU A 82 -16.18 7.61 -2.76
CA GLU A 82 -17.25 6.74 -3.20
C GLU A 82 -17.08 5.31 -2.69
N LEU A 83 -15.89 4.73 -2.84
CA LEU A 83 -15.58 3.39 -2.34
C LEU A 83 -15.69 3.32 -0.81
N VAL A 84 -15.22 4.33 -0.09
CA VAL A 84 -15.40 4.40 1.38
C VAL A 84 -16.88 4.42 1.76
N ARG A 85 -17.73 5.21 1.07
CA ARG A 85 -19.18 5.21 1.32
C ARG A 85 -19.80 3.83 1.06
N ALA A 86 -19.46 3.20 -0.05
CA ALA A 86 -19.95 1.87 -0.42
C ALA A 86 -19.48 0.77 0.55
N GLY A 87 -18.25 0.84 1.04
CA GLY A 87 -17.74 -0.10 2.04
C GLY A 87 -18.40 0.08 3.41
N ARG A 88 -18.60 1.33 3.85
CA ARG A 88 -19.23 1.63 5.15
C ARG A 88 -20.70 1.22 5.20
N SER A 89 -21.42 1.24 4.08
CA SER A 89 -22.82 0.79 4.03
C SER A 89 -22.96 -0.72 4.30
N THR A 90 -21.89 -1.50 4.16
CA THR A 90 -21.91 -2.96 4.35
C THR A 90 -21.16 -3.47 5.57
N ALA A 91 -20.46 -2.59 6.30
CA ALA A 91 -19.64 -2.97 7.44
C ALA A 91 -19.71 -1.95 8.58
N ARG A 92 -19.91 -2.46 9.80
CA ARG A 92 -19.82 -1.69 11.05
C ARG A 92 -18.39 -1.52 11.57
N VAL A 93 -17.38 -1.88 10.78
CA VAL A 93 -15.98 -1.63 11.14
C VAL A 93 -15.48 -0.45 10.31
N PRO A 94 -14.50 0.31 10.82
CA PRO A 94 -13.78 1.28 10.02
C PRO A 94 -13.32 0.70 8.67
N VAL A 95 -13.64 1.43 7.61
CA VAL A 95 -13.19 1.14 6.23
C VAL A 95 -12.39 2.33 5.74
N ALA A 96 -11.17 2.08 5.29
CA ALA A 96 -10.31 3.06 4.65
C ALA A 96 -9.85 2.58 3.27
N VAL A 97 -9.68 3.54 2.36
CA VAL A 97 -9.13 3.32 1.02
C VAL A 97 -7.91 4.23 0.87
N ASN A 98 -6.78 3.61 0.53
CA ASN A 98 -5.57 4.28 0.09
C ASN A 98 -5.40 4.04 -1.41
N LEU A 99 -5.27 5.13 -2.16
CA LEU A 99 -4.97 5.10 -3.58
C LEU A 99 -3.48 5.41 -3.74
N ALA A 100 -2.68 4.40 -4.10
CA ALA A 100 -1.25 4.53 -4.34
C ALA A 100 -1.02 5.23 -5.68
N VAL A 101 -0.48 6.46 -5.65
CA VAL A 101 -0.20 7.21 -6.87
C VAL A 101 1.07 6.67 -7.49
N ARG A 102 0.98 6.12 -8.71
CA ARG A 102 2.10 5.51 -9.46
C ARG A 102 2.71 4.28 -8.77
N GLU A 103 1.86 3.36 -8.30
CA GLU A 103 2.24 2.03 -7.80
C GLU A 103 3.07 2.04 -6.49
N ILE A 104 3.36 0.87 -5.94
CA ILE A 104 4.24 0.71 -4.76
C ILE A 104 5.68 1.14 -5.08
N GLU A 105 6.09 1.02 -6.32
CA GLU A 105 7.39 1.38 -6.85
C GLU A 105 7.72 2.85 -6.55
N ALA A 106 6.72 3.75 -6.60
CA ALA A 106 6.90 5.15 -6.20
C ALA A 106 7.31 5.28 -4.72
N TRP A 107 6.79 4.42 -3.82
CA TRP A 107 7.17 4.40 -2.41
C TRP A 107 8.61 3.94 -2.22
N LEU A 108 9.04 2.93 -3.00
CA LEU A 108 10.42 2.45 -3.00
C LEU A 108 11.37 3.53 -3.52
N LEU A 109 11.00 4.22 -4.60
CA LEU A 109 11.77 5.34 -5.15
C LEU A 109 11.89 6.49 -4.13
N ALA A 110 10.83 6.79 -3.38
CA ALA A 110 10.81 7.87 -2.39
C ALA A 110 11.90 7.76 -1.31
N GLY A 111 12.29 6.54 -0.97
CA GLY A 111 13.39 6.27 -0.02
C GLY A 111 14.50 5.43 -0.64
N ILE A 112 14.75 5.54 -1.95
CA ILE A 112 15.71 4.68 -2.66
C ILE A 112 17.12 4.73 -2.06
N GLU A 113 17.52 5.85 -1.46
CA GLU A 113 18.83 5.98 -0.83
C GLU A 113 19.01 4.99 0.33
N SER A 114 17.93 4.65 1.05
CA SER A 114 17.96 3.64 2.13
C SER A 114 18.10 2.20 1.60
N LEU A 115 17.92 2.00 0.29
CA LEU A 115 17.97 0.71 -0.39
C LEU A 115 19.27 0.51 -1.18
N ARG A 116 20.19 1.48 -1.21
CA ARG A 116 21.50 1.38 -1.89
C ARG A 116 22.23 0.09 -1.49
N GLY A 117 22.69 -0.67 -2.49
CA GLY A 117 23.37 -1.96 -2.30
C GLY A 117 22.45 -3.12 -1.89
N PHE A 118 21.18 -2.88 -1.54
CA PHE A 118 20.23 -3.92 -1.19
C PHE A 118 19.49 -4.44 -2.43
N ARG A 119 19.37 -5.76 -2.57
CA ARG A 119 18.70 -6.43 -3.71
C ARG A 119 19.24 -6.03 -5.09
N GLY A 120 20.44 -5.46 -5.17
CA GLY A 120 21.06 -5.01 -6.41
C GLY A 120 20.68 -3.59 -6.84
N VAL A 121 20.11 -2.78 -5.94
CA VAL A 121 19.99 -1.32 -6.15
C VAL A 121 21.38 -0.70 -6.18
N LEU A 122 21.61 0.20 -7.14
CA LEU A 122 22.88 0.90 -7.30
C LEU A 122 23.34 1.61 -6.01
N ALA A 123 24.64 1.62 -5.76
CA ALA A 123 25.23 2.24 -4.56
C ALA A 123 25.09 3.77 -4.56
N ASP A 124 25.01 4.37 -5.73
CA ASP A 124 24.80 5.79 -5.99
C ASP A 124 23.36 6.10 -6.40
N ALA A 125 22.41 5.18 -6.19
CA ALA A 125 21.00 5.40 -6.54
C ALA A 125 20.47 6.67 -5.85
N GLU A 126 19.94 7.61 -6.63
CA GLU A 126 19.35 8.84 -6.13
C GLU A 126 17.85 8.90 -6.42
N ARG A 127 17.10 9.42 -5.45
CA ARG A 127 15.68 9.64 -5.61
C ARG A 127 15.44 10.65 -6.74
N PRO A 128 14.51 10.37 -7.66
CA PRO A 128 14.08 11.35 -8.65
C PRO A 128 13.32 12.51 -8.00
N HIS A 129 13.35 13.71 -8.61
CA HIS A 129 12.84 14.95 -8.00
C HIS A 129 11.40 14.86 -7.49
N ASP A 130 10.49 14.26 -8.26
CA ASP A 130 9.11 14.00 -7.83
C ASP A 130 8.74 12.56 -8.18
N VAL A 131 8.52 11.74 -7.16
CA VAL A 131 8.33 10.29 -7.28
C VAL A 131 6.91 9.91 -7.68
N GLU A 132 5.92 10.79 -7.43
CA GLU A 132 4.51 10.53 -7.74
C GLU A 132 4.07 11.12 -9.08
N SER A 133 4.92 11.93 -9.74
CA SER A 133 4.68 12.40 -11.12
C SER A 133 5.43 11.62 -12.20
N ILE A 134 6.30 10.68 -11.84
CA ILE A 134 6.98 9.82 -12.82
C ILE A 134 5.94 8.89 -13.44
N ARG A 135 5.81 8.97 -14.76
CA ARG A 135 4.85 8.14 -15.51
C ARG A 135 5.15 6.64 -15.37
N GLY A 136 6.42 6.28 -15.25
CA GLY A 136 6.92 4.91 -15.10
C GLY A 136 7.82 4.72 -13.88
N ALA A 137 7.22 4.57 -12.69
CA ALA A 137 7.97 4.36 -11.45
C ALA A 137 8.74 3.03 -11.48
N LYS A 138 8.12 1.99 -12.04
CA LYS A 138 8.75 0.69 -12.23
C LYS A 138 9.95 0.76 -13.17
N GLU A 139 9.83 1.41 -14.31
CA GLU A 139 10.91 1.59 -15.29
C GLU A 139 12.08 2.36 -14.66
N ARG A 140 11.78 3.37 -13.84
CA ARG A 140 12.81 4.10 -13.11
C ARG A 140 13.51 3.20 -12.09
N LEU A 141 12.78 2.34 -11.40
CA LEU A 141 13.37 1.38 -10.45
C LEU A 141 14.21 0.31 -11.16
N GLU A 142 13.81 -0.13 -12.35
CA GLU A 142 14.58 -1.03 -13.21
C GLU A 142 15.92 -0.41 -13.63
N GLN A 143 15.95 0.87 -13.99
CA GLN A 143 17.20 1.59 -14.30
C GLN A 143 18.15 1.65 -13.10
N LEU A 144 17.61 1.74 -11.89
CA LEU A 144 18.39 1.81 -10.65
C LEU A 144 18.78 0.42 -10.12
N LYS A 145 18.40 -0.65 -10.83
CA LYS A 145 18.60 -2.04 -10.42
C LYS A 145 19.05 -2.87 -11.65
N PRO A 146 20.33 -2.80 -12.05
CA PRO A 146 20.83 -3.33 -13.34
C PRO A 146 20.57 -4.83 -13.57
N ASN A 147 20.45 -5.60 -12.49
CA ASN A 147 20.15 -7.04 -12.54
C ASN A 147 18.64 -7.34 -12.69
N GLY A 148 17.84 -6.32 -12.98
CA GLY A 148 16.39 -6.38 -13.15
C GLY A 148 15.63 -6.21 -11.83
N TYR A 149 14.41 -5.70 -11.95
CA TYR A 149 13.44 -5.59 -10.88
C TYR A 149 12.28 -6.57 -11.10
N LYS A 150 11.96 -7.35 -10.07
CA LYS A 150 10.88 -8.36 -10.12
C LYS A 150 9.91 -8.10 -8.96
N PRO A 151 8.75 -7.44 -9.18
CA PRO A 151 7.87 -6.99 -8.11
C PRO A 151 7.50 -8.08 -7.09
N THR A 152 7.16 -9.28 -7.56
CA THR A 152 6.77 -10.41 -6.70
C THR A 152 7.88 -10.92 -5.78
N ILE A 153 9.15 -10.60 -6.08
CA ILE A 153 10.31 -11.03 -5.30
C ILE A 153 10.92 -9.85 -4.52
N ASP A 154 10.93 -8.66 -5.12
CA ASP A 154 11.66 -7.50 -4.63
C ASP A 154 10.82 -6.60 -3.72
N VAL A 155 9.51 -6.45 -3.96
CA VAL A 155 8.67 -5.48 -3.21
C VAL A 155 8.68 -5.74 -1.71
N LEU A 156 8.41 -6.99 -1.29
CA LEU A 156 8.35 -7.34 0.14
C LEU A 156 9.65 -7.02 0.88
N PRO A 157 10.82 -7.57 0.48
CA PRO A 157 12.06 -7.28 1.21
C PRO A 157 12.45 -5.79 1.13
N MET A 158 12.19 -5.12 0.01
CA MET A 158 12.51 -3.69 -0.14
C MET A 158 11.63 -2.83 0.76
N LEU A 159 10.31 -3.06 0.83
CA LEU A 159 9.42 -2.34 1.76
C LEU A 159 9.78 -2.57 3.23
N LEU A 160 10.23 -3.78 3.59
CA LEU A 160 10.66 -4.07 4.97
C LEU A 160 12.02 -3.44 5.31
N ARG A 161 12.88 -3.17 4.32
CA ARG A 161 14.18 -2.50 4.52
C ARG A 161 14.10 -0.98 4.45
N LEU A 162 13.15 -0.46 3.67
CA LEU A 162 12.96 0.96 3.38
C LEU A 162 12.94 1.79 4.67
N ASP A 163 13.66 2.91 4.68
CA ASP A 163 13.39 3.98 5.65
C ASP A 163 12.08 4.69 5.25
N TYR A 164 10.96 4.11 5.64
CA TYR A 164 9.65 4.62 5.26
C TYR A 164 9.29 5.93 5.99
N GLN A 165 9.94 6.24 7.11
CA GLN A 165 9.72 7.49 7.85
C GLN A 165 10.30 8.68 7.09
N SER A 166 11.48 8.54 6.48
CA SER A 166 11.98 9.53 5.53
C SER A 166 11.17 9.51 4.23
N ALA A 167 10.90 8.32 3.66
CA ALA A 167 10.20 8.19 2.39
C ALA A 167 8.79 8.81 2.39
N ARG A 168 8.03 8.68 3.50
CA ARG A 168 6.68 9.27 3.59
C ARG A 168 6.68 10.80 3.52
N THR A 169 7.76 11.47 3.92
CA THR A 169 7.86 12.94 3.75
C THR A 169 7.95 13.35 2.27
N ARG A 170 8.21 12.39 1.37
CA ARG A 170 8.45 12.57 -0.06
C ARG A 170 7.40 11.89 -0.95
N SER A 171 6.48 11.10 -0.38
CA SER A 171 5.38 10.44 -1.08
C SER A 171 4.08 10.63 -0.29
N ARG A 172 3.12 11.35 -0.88
CA ARG A 172 1.85 11.68 -0.23
C ARG A 172 0.98 10.43 -0.05
N SER A 173 1.04 9.50 -1.00
CA SER A 173 0.27 8.25 -0.94
C SER A 173 0.84 7.28 0.09
N LEU A 174 2.16 7.22 0.28
CA LEU A 174 2.78 6.48 1.38
C LEU A 174 2.44 7.11 2.74
N ASP A 175 2.54 8.43 2.85
CA ASP A 175 2.20 9.15 4.08
C ASP A 175 0.74 8.97 4.49
N ARG A 176 -0.18 9.03 3.51
CA ARG A 176 -1.59 8.68 3.73
C ARG A 176 -1.75 7.23 4.18
N PHE A 177 -1.06 6.27 3.54
CA PHE A 177 -1.12 4.87 3.94
C PHE A 177 -0.72 4.66 5.40
N VAL A 178 0.43 5.22 5.82
CA VAL A 178 0.93 5.10 7.20
C VAL A 178 -0.04 5.74 8.20
N ARG A 179 -0.59 6.92 7.89
CA ARG A 179 -1.63 7.54 8.73
C ARG A 179 -2.86 6.66 8.87
N LEU A 180 -3.36 6.10 7.77
CA LEU A 180 -4.55 5.24 7.79
C LEU A 180 -4.32 3.99 8.63
N VAL A 181 -3.16 3.34 8.50
CA VAL A 181 -2.80 2.18 9.33
C VAL A 181 -2.83 2.55 10.82
N THR A 182 -2.19 3.66 11.18
CA THR A 182 -2.12 4.12 12.58
C THR A 182 -3.51 4.48 13.13
N GLN A 183 -4.32 5.19 12.35
CA GLN A 183 -5.68 5.58 12.73
C GLN A 183 -6.61 4.38 12.91
N LEU A 184 -6.53 3.38 12.01
CA LEU A 184 -7.36 2.18 12.11
C LEU A 184 -7.00 1.31 13.31
N ALA A 185 -5.74 1.36 13.78
CA ALA A 185 -5.33 0.66 15.00
C ALA A 185 -5.86 1.30 16.29
N GLN A 186 -6.24 2.57 16.23
CA GLN A 186 -6.76 3.35 17.36
C GLN A 186 -8.29 3.46 17.36
N ALA A 187 -8.95 2.94 16.31
CA ALA A 187 -10.40 3.01 16.18
C ALA A 187 -11.04 1.87 17.00
N GLU A 188 -11.35 2.17 18.27
CA GLU A 188 -12.19 1.36 19.15
C GLU A 188 -13.67 1.39 18.72
#